data_AF-A0A418YV09-F1
#
_entry.id   AF-A0A418YV09-F1
#
_cell.length_a   1.000
_cell.length_b   1.000
_cell.length_c   1.000
_cell.angle_alpha   90.00
_cell.angle_beta   90.00
_cell.angle_gamma   90.00
#
_symmetry.space_group_name_H-M   'P 1'
#
loop_
_entity.id
_entity.type
_entity.pdbx_description
1 polymer ?
#
loop_
_entity_poly.entity_id
_entity_poly.type
_entity_poly.pdbx_seq_one_letter_code
_entity_poly.pdbx_strand_id
1 'polypeptide(L)'
;MAKTALIALMSFAAPLALATPALAQDAPATAQAAPAAAQMTPAQIAAFNSAVTAFTAGQAAQQAGDNAGAVAKYDAALPAIRTAVEVDPSKIDNVNFLANALYADAAAYGALGQMDKVIALYGESVPHWRKVVEAKPTDAASRNILAGILIQMGNQKLAAQDKTGSAPLYTEALGLARKSASENAADKVTKNILLSALIGASQTSTDTALQAEAVALSKTMLADGSVDATNKPAAEALTGAKAG
;
A
#
# COMPACT_ATOMS: atom_id res chain seq x y z
N MET A 1 8.45 -24.24 83.83
CA MET A 1 8.86 -23.10 84.68
C MET A 1 8.79 -21.86 83.79
N ALA A 2 8.12 -20.75 84.03
CA ALA A 2 7.22 -20.25 85.08
C ALA A 2 6.26 -19.25 84.37
N LYS A 3 4.94 -19.37 84.56
CA LYS A 3 4.06 -18.49 85.36
C LYS A 3 3.29 -17.42 84.57
N THR A 4 1.99 -17.67 84.54
CA THR A 4 0.82 -16.79 84.46
C THR A 4 0.81 -15.66 85.51
N ALA A 5 0.30 -14.48 85.15
CA ALA A 5 -0.51 -13.53 85.95
C ALA A 5 -0.69 -12.25 85.08
N LEU A 6 -1.87 -11.88 84.58
CA LEU A 6 -3.08 -11.30 85.20
C LEU A 6 -2.85 -10.00 86.02
N ILE A 7 -3.80 -9.06 85.87
CA ILE A 7 -4.07 -7.78 86.61
C ILE A 7 -3.83 -6.55 85.70
N ALA A 8 -4.84 -6.05 84.99
CA ALA A 8 -5.93 -5.14 85.42
C ALA A 8 -5.46 -3.71 85.74
N LEU A 9 -5.98 -2.70 85.02
CA LEU A 9 -6.80 -1.60 85.57
C LEU A 9 -7.16 -0.53 84.52
N MET A 10 -8.46 -0.27 84.43
CA MET A 10 -9.16 1.03 84.35
C MET A 10 -8.77 2.11 83.33
N SER A 11 -9.68 2.30 82.38
CA SER A 11 -10.50 3.50 82.14
C SER A 11 -9.88 4.88 82.34
N PHE A 12 -9.82 5.70 81.28
CA PHE A 12 -10.49 7.01 81.21
C PHE A 12 -10.60 7.47 79.75
N ALA A 13 -11.78 7.94 79.38
CA ALA A 13 -12.13 8.44 78.06
C ALA A 13 -11.84 9.94 77.93
N ALA A 14 -11.39 10.37 76.75
CA ALA A 14 -11.83 11.62 76.11
C ALA A 14 -11.48 11.60 74.60
N PRO A 15 -12.27 12.26 73.74
CA PRO A 15 -12.32 11.98 72.30
C PRO A 15 -11.46 12.97 71.51
N LEU A 16 -10.84 12.53 70.40
CA LEU A 16 -10.36 13.45 69.37
C LEU A 16 -10.35 12.77 67.98
N ALA A 17 -11.25 13.30 67.14
CA ALA A 17 -11.22 13.39 65.68
C ALA A 17 -10.78 12.15 64.87
N LEU A 18 -11.77 11.41 64.36
CA LEU A 18 -11.62 10.61 63.14
C LEU A 18 -11.45 11.56 61.95
N ALA A 19 -10.20 11.75 61.50
CA ALA A 19 -9.93 12.25 60.17
C ALA A 19 -10.25 11.14 59.17
N THR A 20 -11.34 11.31 58.42
CA THR A 20 -11.67 10.49 57.26
C THR A 20 -10.59 10.68 56.19
N PRO A 21 -9.99 9.60 55.65
CA PRO A 21 -9.19 9.74 54.44
C PRO A 21 -10.14 10.09 53.29
N ALA A 22 -9.90 11.25 52.68
CA ALA A 22 -10.63 11.70 51.51
C ALA A 22 -10.51 10.65 50.40
N LEU A 23 -11.66 10.16 49.94
CA LEU A 23 -11.77 9.39 48.71
C LEU A 23 -11.22 10.26 47.58
N ALA A 24 -10.05 9.89 47.06
CA ALA A 24 -9.57 10.41 45.79
C ALA A 24 -10.65 10.12 44.75
N GLN A 25 -11.26 11.18 44.24
CA GLN A 25 -12.22 11.10 43.14
C GLN A 25 -11.47 10.54 41.93
N ASP A 26 -11.85 9.34 41.49
CA ASP A 26 -11.53 8.85 40.16
C ASP A 26 -12.05 9.87 39.14
N ALA A 27 -11.13 10.69 38.64
CA ALA A 27 -11.39 11.53 37.48
C ALA A 27 -11.69 10.60 36.30
N PRO A 28 -12.77 10.83 35.52
CA PRO A 28 -13.02 10.03 34.35
C PRO A 28 -11.82 10.17 33.42
N ALA A 29 -11.19 9.04 33.09
CA ALA A 29 -10.17 8.98 32.06
C ALA A 29 -10.74 9.68 30.82
N THR A 30 -10.21 10.85 30.49
CA THR A 30 -10.56 11.55 29.26
C THR A 30 -10.15 10.61 28.15
N ALA A 31 -11.13 9.92 27.54
CA ALA A 31 -10.95 9.29 26.25
C ALA A 31 -10.41 10.40 25.34
N GLN A 32 -9.13 10.32 25.01
CA GLN A 32 -8.47 11.28 24.15
C GLN A 32 -9.19 11.18 22.82
N ALA A 33 -10.09 12.13 22.57
CA ALA A 33 -10.79 12.23 21.29
C ALA A 33 -9.71 12.21 20.21
N ALA A 34 -9.88 11.34 19.21
CA ALA A 34 -9.00 11.33 18.05
C ALA A 34 -8.81 12.79 17.59
N PRO A 35 -7.56 13.25 17.35
CA PRO A 35 -7.33 14.63 16.98
C PRO A 35 -8.22 14.96 15.78
N ALA A 36 -9.02 16.01 15.90
CA ALA A 36 -9.85 16.48 14.79
C ALA A 36 -8.95 16.63 13.56
N ALA A 37 -9.37 16.08 12.42
CA ALA A 37 -8.61 16.16 11.17
C ALA A 37 -8.17 17.61 10.97
N ALA A 38 -6.85 17.82 10.90
CA ALA A 38 -6.32 19.17 10.72
C ALA A 38 -6.83 19.68 9.37
N GLN A 39 -7.25 20.93 9.33
CA GLN A 39 -7.66 21.55 8.07
C GLN A 39 -6.44 22.20 7.42
N MET A 40 -6.35 22.09 6.09
CA MET A 40 -5.33 22.79 5.34
C MET A 40 -5.48 24.30 5.52
N THR A 41 -4.37 25.01 5.69
CA THR A 41 -4.36 26.48 5.70
C THR A 41 -4.72 27.04 4.32
N PRO A 42 -5.15 28.31 4.20
CA PRO A 42 -5.42 28.92 2.89
C PRO A 42 -4.23 28.83 1.92
N ALA A 43 -3.00 28.96 2.43
CA ALA A 43 -1.78 28.80 1.63
C ALA A 43 -1.59 27.36 1.13
N GLN A 44 -1.85 26.36 1.99
CA GLN A 44 -1.80 24.96 1.60
C GLN A 44 -2.88 24.62 0.57
N ILE A 45 -4.09 25.17 0.70
CA ILE A 45 -5.17 25.01 -0.29
C ILE A 45 -4.75 25.60 -1.64
N ALA A 46 -4.18 26.81 -1.65
CA ALA A 46 -3.69 27.43 -2.89
C ALA A 46 -2.56 26.62 -3.54
N ALA A 47 -1.64 26.09 -2.74
CA ALA A 47 -0.57 25.21 -3.21
C ALA A 47 -1.12 23.89 -3.79
N PHE A 48 -2.10 23.28 -3.13
CA PHE A 48 -2.74 22.06 -3.61
C PHE A 48 -3.49 22.28 -4.93
N ASN A 49 -4.25 23.37 -5.07
CA ASN A 49 -4.92 23.72 -6.32
C ASN A 49 -3.92 23.94 -7.47
N SER A 50 -2.78 24.57 -7.17
CA SER A 50 -1.69 24.73 -8.13
C SER A 50 -1.08 23.38 -8.52
N ALA A 51 -0.91 22.46 -7.56
CA ALA A 51 -0.42 21.11 -7.81
C ALA A 51 -1.40 20.28 -8.66
N VAL A 52 -2.71 20.41 -8.46
CA VAL A 52 -3.73 19.78 -9.32
C VAL A 52 -3.61 20.27 -10.77
N THR A 53 -3.37 21.57 -10.95
CA THR A 53 -3.16 22.18 -12.27
C THR A 53 -1.87 21.65 -12.92
N ALA A 54 -0.77 21.61 -12.17
CA ALA A 54 0.51 21.08 -12.62
C ALA A 54 0.41 19.60 -12.99
N PHE A 55 -0.24 18.79 -12.15
CA PHE A 55 -0.50 17.37 -12.43
C PHE A 55 -1.28 17.17 -13.73
N THR A 56 -2.33 17.95 -13.96
CA THR A 56 -3.12 17.90 -15.20
C THR A 56 -2.25 18.26 -16.42
N ALA A 57 -1.43 19.30 -16.30
CA ALA A 57 -0.48 19.65 -17.36
C ALA A 57 0.61 18.59 -17.56
N GLY A 58 0.99 17.84 -16.51
CA GLY A 58 1.88 16.69 -16.57
C GLY A 58 1.28 15.55 -17.39
N GLN A 59 0.03 15.21 -17.13
CA GLN A 59 -0.71 14.19 -17.91
C GLN A 59 -0.81 14.59 -19.38
N ALA A 60 -1.10 15.86 -19.67
CA ALA A 60 -1.16 16.36 -21.04
C ALA A 60 0.20 16.27 -21.75
N ALA A 61 1.30 16.63 -21.07
CA ALA A 61 2.65 16.49 -21.61
C ALA A 61 2.99 15.02 -21.90
N GLN A 62 2.66 14.11 -20.98
CA GLN A 62 2.89 12.68 -21.16
C GLN A 62 2.09 12.10 -22.33
N GLN A 63 0.83 12.51 -22.50
CA GLN A 63 0.00 12.12 -23.65
C GLN A 63 0.56 12.64 -24.98
N ALA A 64 1.23 13.80 -24.96
CA ALA A 64 1.93 14.34 -26.12
C ALA A 64 3.32 13.70 -26.36
N GLY A 65 3.75 12.74 -25.52
CA GLY A 65 5.06 12.09 -25.59
C GLY A 65 6.20 12.89 -24.93
N ASP A 66 5.91 14.04 -24.32
CA ASP A 66 6.86 14.86 -23.57
C ASP A 66 7.00 14.34 -22.14
N ASN A 67 7.70 13.21 -21.99
CA ASN A 67 7.92 12.57 -20.69
C ASN A 67 8.80 13.42 -19.75
N ALA A 68 9.76 14.17 -20.30
CA ALA A 68 10.61 15.07 -19.51
C ALA A 68 9.81 16.24 -18.94
N GLY A 69 8.95 16.85 -19.76
CA GLY A 69 8.04 17.90 -19.31
C GLY A 69 6.92 17.40 -18.41
N ALA A 70 6.53 16.12 -18.50
CA ALA A 70 5.61 15.49 -17.56
C ALA A 70 6.25 15.34 -16.18
N VAL A 71 7.44 14.73 -16.10
CA VAL A 71 8.25 14.61 -14.87
C VAL A 71 8.40 15.95 -14.17
N ALA A 72 8.83 17.00 -14.89
CA ALA A 72 9.03 18.31 -14.30
C ALA A 72 7.77 18.87 -13.62
N LYS A 73 6.59 18.57 -14.16
CA LYS A 73 5.30 19.02 -13.61
C LYS A 73 4.83 18.16 -12.46
N TYR A 74 5.02 16.84 -12.54
CA TYR A 74 4.69 15.93 -11.44
C TYR A 74 5.58 16.17 -10.22
N ASP A 75 6.90 16.27 -10.40
CA ASP A 75 7.86 16.59 -9.33
C ASP A 75 7.50 17.91 -8.63
N ALA A 76 7.06 18.92 -9.39
CA ALA A 76 6.62 20.20 -8.83
C ALA A 76 5.29 20.11 -8.06
N ALA A 77 4.40 19.19 -8.45
CA ALA A 77 3.09 19.01 -7.82
C ALA A 77 3.16 18.17 -6.53
N LEU A 78 4.00 17.14 -6.50
CA LEU A 78 4.04 16.14 -5.42
C LEU A 78 4.18 16.71 -4.00
N PRO A 79 5.03 17.74 -3.73
CA PRO A 79 5.15 18.29 -2.38
C PRO A 79 3.82 18.76 -1.78
N ALA A 80 3.01 19.51 -2.53
CA ALA A 80 1.73 20.00 -2.01
C ALA A 80 0.68 18.89 -1.88
N ILE A 81 0.75 17.87 -2.75
CA ILE A 81 -0.12 16.68 -2.67
C ILE A 81 0.21 15.86 -1.42
N ARG A 82 1.50 15.67 -1.11
CA ARG A 82 1.95 15.02 0.13
C ARG A 82 1.46 15.77 1.36
N THR A 83 1.63 17.09 1.40
CA THR A 83 1.11 17.93 2.50
C THR A 83 -0.40 17.76 2.69
N ALA A 84 -1.18 17.62 1.62
CA ALA A 84 -2.62 17.42 1.72
C ALA A 84 -3.00 16.06 2.35
N VAL A 85 -2.17 15.02 2.20
CA VAL A 85 -2.34 13.71 2.84
C VAL A 85 -1.82 13.72 4.28
N GLU A 86 -0.74 14.46 4.56
CA GLU A 86 -0.20 14.62 5.92
C GLU A 86 -1.17 15.35 6.84
N VAL A 87 -1.86 16.38 6.31
CA VAL A 87 -2.83 17.19 7.05
C VAL A 87 -4.08 16.37 7.40
N ASP A 88 -4.60 15.58 6.46
CA ASP A 88 -5.73 14.68 6.70
C ASP A 88 -5.51 13.32 6.02
N PRO A 89 -4.88 12.36 6.73
CA PRO A 89 -4.62 11.03 6.18
C PRO A 89 -5.86 10.15 6.09
N SER A 90 -7.01 10.60 6.64
CA SER A 90 -8.30 9.91 6.57
C SER A 90 -9.09 10.29 5.31
N LYS A 91 -8.75 11.42 4.68
CA LYS A 91 -9.36 11.86 3.42
C LYS A 91 -8.86 11.01 2.24
N ILE A 92 -9.56 9.90 1.99
CA ILE A 92 -9.20 8.92 0.96
C ILE A 92 -9.07 9.53 -0.43
N ASP A 93 -9.79 10.59 -0.78
CA ASP A 93 -9.62 11.26 -2.08
C ASP A 93 -8.23 11.89 -2.24
N ASN A 94 -7.68 12.50 -1.18
CA ASN A 94 -6.32 13.02 -1.19
C ASN A 94 -5.29 11.88 -1.27
N VAL A 95 -5.52 10.79 -0.52
CA VAL A 95 -4.66 9.59 -0.54
C VAL A 95 -4.63 8.96 -1.94
N ASN A 96 -5.80 8.84 -2.56
CA ASN A 96 -5.94 8.33 -3.92
C ASN A 96 -5.26 9.26 -4.93
N PHE A 97 -5.37 10.58 -4.75
CA PHE A 97 -4.69 11.53 -5.62
C PHE A 97 -3.17 11.43 -5.52
N LEU A 98 -2.61 11.30 -4.30
CA LEU A 98 -1.18 11.06 -4.11
C LEU A 98 -0.72 9.74 -4.75
N ALA A 99 -1.47 8.66 -4.54
CA ALA A 99 -1.15 7.35 -5.12
C ALA A 99 -1.09 7.39 -6.65
N ASN A 100 -2.05 8.07 -7.28
CA ASN A 100 -2.08 8.27 -8.73
C ASN A 100 -0.97 9.22 -9.21
N ALA A 101 -0.67 10.29 -8.48
CA ALA A 101 0.40 11.22 -8.84
C ALA A 101 1.77 10.53 -8.84
N LEU A 102 2.08 9.74 -7.81
CA LEU A 102 3.29 8.93 -7.75
C LEU A 102 3.36 7.88 -8.86
N TYR A 103 2.24 7.23 -9.16
CA TYR A 103 2.15 6.23 -10.23
C TYR A 103 2.39 6.84 -11.63
N ALA A 104 1.77 7.99 -11.92
CA ALA A 104 1.94 8.69 -13.19
C ALA A 104 3.38 9.19 -13.38
N ASP A 105 3.98 9.73 -12.33
CA ASP A 105 5.36 10.18 -12.35
C ASP A 105 6.34 9.01 -12.55
N ALA A 106 6.10 7.89 -11.86
CA ALA A 106 6.87 6.67 -12.07
C ALA A 106 6.75 6.18 -13.54
N ALA A 107 5.57 6.26 -14.16
CA ALA A 107 5.42 5.93 -15.57
C ALA A 107 6.20 6.88 -16.50
N ALA A 108 6.20 8.19 -16.22
CA ALA A 108 6.96 9.17 -16.98
C ALA A 108 8.48 8.95 -16.85
N TYR A 109 8.98 8.72 -15.63
CA TYR A 109 10.36 8.31 -15.40
C TYR A 109 10.72 6.99 -16.08
N GLY A 110 9.77 6.05 -16.12
CA GLY A 110 9.91 4.79 -16.82
C GLY A 110 10.15 4.97 -18.32
N ALA A 111 9.40 5.87 -18.95
CA ALA A 111 9.58 6.23 -20.36
C ALA A 111 10.92 6.92 -20.64
N LEU A 112 11.54 7.53 -19.64
CA LEU A 112 12.90 8.09 -19.70
C LEU A 112 14.00 7.08 -19.35
N GLY A 113 13.64 5.82 -19.06
CA GLY A 113 14.59 4.77 -18.69
C GLY A 113 15.16 4.89 -17.27
N GLN A 114 14.59 5.76 -16.42
CA GLN A 114 15.12 6.04 -15.08
C GLN A 114 14.52 5.11 -14.02
N MET A 115 14.83 3.81 -14.13
CA MET A 115 14.19 2.75 -13.32
C MET A 115 14.39 2.90 -11.81
N ASP A 116 15.52 3.43 -11.34
CA ASP A 116 15.75 3.67 -9.91
C ASP A 116 14.70 4.62 -9.32
N LYS A 117 14.31 5.64 -10.09
CA LYS A 117 13.26 6.58 -9.70
C LYS A 117 11.88 5.93 -9.71
N VAL A 118 11.60 5.08 -10.71
CA VAL A 118 10.35 4.30 -10.79
C VAL A 118 10.17 3.46 -9.53
N ILE A 119 11.20 2.71 -9.13
CA ILE A 119 11.16 1.86 -7.94
C ILE A 119 11.00 2.68 -6.66
N ALA A 120 11.67 3.84 -6.55
CA ALA A 120 11.51 4.72 -5.41
C ALA A 120 10.08 5.25 -5.27
N LEU A 121 9.49 5.75 -6.37
CA LEU A 121 8.11 6.26 -6.41
C LEU A 121 7.08 5.15 -6.15
N TYR A 122 7.29 3.97 -6.71
CA TYR A 122 6.48 2.79 -6.41
C TYR A 122 6.54 2.42 -4.94
N GLY A 123 7.73 2.38 -4.34
CA GLY A 123 7.92 2.14 -2.91
C GLY A 123 7.16 3.14 -2.03
N GLU A 124 7.17 4.42 -2.38
CA GLU A 124 6.37 5.45 -1.72
C GLU A 124 4.86 5.22 -1.91
N SER A 125 4.44 4.84 -3.11
CA SER A 125 3.01 4.73 -3.47
C SER A 125 2.29 3.54 -2.83
N VAL A 126 2.98 2.42 -2.58
CA VAL A 126 2.39 1.16 -2.09
C VAL A 126 1.51 1.34 -0.84
N PRO A 127 1.97 1.99 0.26
CA PRO A 127 1.10 2.20 1.43
C PRO A 127 -0.15 3.04 1.11
N HIS A 128 -0.09 3.96 0.15
CA HIS A 128 -1.25 4.73 -0.28
C HIS A 128 -2.21 3.88 -1.12
N TRP A 129 -1.71 3.10 -2.07
CA TRP A 129 -2.52 2.17 -2.86
C TRP A 129 -3.20 1.10 -2.01
N ARG A 130 -2.55 0.59 -0.96
CA ARG A 130 -3.18 -0.32 0.01
C ARG A 130 -4.38 0.33 0.69
N LYS A 131 -4.26 1.58 1.16
CA LYS A 131 -5.39 2.33 1.74
C LYS A 131 -6.51 2.57 0.73
N VAL A 132 -6.19 2.84 -0.53
CA VAL A 132 -7.18 3.02 -1.60
C VAL A 132 -7.96 1.72 -1.83
N VAL A 133 -7.26 0.59 -1.95
CA VAL A 133 -7.87 -0.73 -2.13
C VAL A 133 -8.74 -1.13 -0.93
N GLU A 134 -8.27 -0.85 0.29
CA GLU A 134 -9.05 -1.10 1.51
C GLU A 134 -10.34 -0.27 1.56
N ALA A 135 -10.26 1.01 1.19
CA ALA A 135 -11.41 1.91 1.17
C ALA A 135 -12.39 1.62 0.01
N LYS A 136 -11.92 0.98 -1.07
CA LYS A 136 -12.70 0.68 -2.28
C LYS A 136 -12.54 -0.80 -2.68
N PRO A 137 -13.03 -1.76 -1.86
CA PRO A 137 -12.73 -3.18 -2.05
C PRO A 137 -13.34 -3.79 -3.30
N THR A 138 -14.28 -3.11 -3.98
CA THR A 138 -14.89 -3.53 -5.24
C THR A 138 -14.22 -2.90 -6.47
N ASP A 139 -13.26 -2.00 -6.30
CA ASP A 139 -12.55 -1.36 -7.40
C ASP A 139 -11.41 -2.24 -7.93
N ALA A 140 -11.71 -2.99 -8.99
CA ALA A 140 -10.74 -3.85 -9.66
C ALA A 140 -9.57 -3.07 -10.29
N ALA A 141 -9.79 -1.83 -10.74
CA ALA A 141 -8.74 -1.04 -11.37
C ALA A 141 -7.66 -0.68 -10.33
N SER A 142 -8.07 -0.18 -9.16
CA SER A 142 -7.14 0.13 -8.06
C SER A 142 -6.37 -1.12 -7.58
N ARG A 143 -7.04 -2.28 -7.49
CA ARG A 143 -6.35 -3.55 -7.16
C ARG A 143 -5.34 -3.96 -8.22
N ASN A 144 -5.68 -3.84 -9.50
CA ASN A 144 -4.80 -4.20 -10.60
C ASN A 144 -3.58 -3.26 -10.67
N ILE A 145 -3.74 -1.97 -10.37
CA ILE A 145 -2.62 -1.03 -10.27
C ILE A 145 -1.68 -1.44 -9.13
N LEU A 146 -2.21 -1.67 -7.92
CA LEU A 146 -1.40 -2.13 -6.79
C LEU A 146 -0.68 -3.45 -7.10
N ALA A 147 -1.38 -4.43 -7.67
CA ALA A 147 -0.78 -5.70 -8.07
C ALA A 147 0.36 -5.49 -9.08
N GLY A 148 0.16 -4.65 -10.10
CA GLY A 148 1.20 -4.31 -11.09
C GLY A 148 2.44 -3.65 -10.46
N ILE A 149 2.24 -2.71 -9.52
CA ILE A 149 3.34 -2.07 -8.77
C ILE A 149 4.13 -3.11 -7.98
N LEU A 150 3.45 -3.98 -7.24
CA LEU A 150 4.06 -5.04 -6.43
C LEU A 150 4.83 -6.04 -7.31
N ILE A 151 4.29 -6.42 -8.47
CA ILE A 151 4.96 -7.28 -9.46
C ILE A 151 6.26 -6.62 -9.93
N GLN A 152 6.24 -5.34 -10.30
CA GLN A 152 7.43 -4.64 -10.81
C GLN A 152 8.52 -4.52 -9.73
N MET A 153 8.14 -4.21 -8.50
CA MET A 153 9.07 -4.21 -7.36
C MET A 153 9.61 -5.62 -7.07
N GLY A 154 8.77 -6.64 -7.16
CA GLY A 154 9.15 -8.05 -7.05
C GLY A 154 10.15 -8.46 -8.14
N ASN A 155 9.91 -8.06 -9.38
CA ASN A 155 10.77 -8.33 -10.53
C ASN A 155 12.15 -7.70 -10.36
N GLN A 156 12.23 -6.46 -9.86
CA GLN A 156 13.51 -5.82 -9.55
C GLN A 156 14.30 -6.63 -8.51
N LYS A 157 13.64 -7.04 -7.43
CA LYS A 157 14.28 -7.85 -6.38
C LYS A 157 14.73 -9.22 -6.90
N LEU A 158 13.88 -9.87 -7.68
CA LEU A 158 14.18 -11.17 -8.27
C LEU A 158 15.36 -11.09 -9.24
N ALA A 159 15.45 -10.02 -10.04
CA ALA A 159 16.61 -9.76 -10.90
C ALA A 159 17.91 -9.61 -10.08
N ALA A 160 17.83 -9.00 -8.90
CA ALA A 160 18.92 -8.93 -7.92
C ALA A 160 19.13 -10.23 -7.11
N GLN A 161 18.48 -11.33 -7.49
CA GLN A 161 18.50 -12.63 -6.80
C GLN A 161 17.95 -12.60 -5.36
N ASP A 162 17.26 -11.53 -4.96
CA ASP A 162 16.59 -11.39 -3.66
C ASP A 162 15.22 -12.09 -3.67
N LYS A 163 15.24 -13.43 -3.71
CA LYS A 163 14.02 -14.25 -3.68
C LYS A 163 13.21 -14.06 -2.40
N THR A 164 13.90 -13.90 -1.27
CA THR A 164 13.29 -13.70 0.04
C THR A 164 12.51 -12.39 0.09
N GLY A 165 13.06 -11.31 -0.45
CA GLY A 165 12.39 -10.02 -0.53
C GLY A 165 11.33 -9.93 -1.63
N SER A 166 11.46 -10.66 -2.73
CA SER A 166 10.45 -10.65 -3.81
C SER A 166 9.21 -11.49 -3.49
N ALA A 167 9.38 -12.61 -2.77
CA ALA A 167 8.29 -13.53 -2.41
C ALA A 167 7.04 -12.86 -1.79
N PRO A 168 7.15 -12.00 -0.75
CA PRO A 168 5.97 -11.35 -0.18
C PRO A 168 5.26 -10.42 -1.16
N LEU A 169 5.99 -9.75 -2.06
CA LEU A 169 5.41 -8.86 -3.07
C LEU A 169 4.56 -9.64 -4.08
N TYR A 170 5.08 -10.74 -4.59
CA TYR A 170 4.31 -11.61 -5.49
C TYR A 170 3.13 -12.27 -4.80
N THR A 171 3.26 -12.62 -3.52
CA THR A 171 2.17 -13.21 -2.73
C THR A 171 0.99 -12.24 -2.60
N GLU A 172 1.27 -10.98 -2.26
CA GLU A 172 0.24 -9.94 -2.16
C GLU A 172 -0.37 -9.63 -3.54
N ALA A 173 0.47 -9.46 -4.57
CA ALA A 173 0.02 -9.21 -5.94
C ALA A 173 -0.90 -10.34 -6.46
N LEU A 174 -0.55 -11.60 -6.18
CA LEU A 174 -1.34 -12.77 -6.58
C LEU A 174 -2.70 -12.79 -5.90
N GLY A 175 -2.77 -12.44 -4.60
CA GLY A 175 -4.04 -12.33 -3.88
C GLY A 175 -4.98 -11.30 -4.51
N LEU A 176 -4.44 -10.11 -4.83
CA LEU A 176 -5.17 -9.02 -5.48
C LEU A 176 -5.63 -9.42 -6.90
N ALA A 177 -4.73 -10.01 -7.69
CA ALA A 177 -5.01 -10.42 -9.06
C ALA A 177 -6.06 -11.54 -9.13
N ARG A 178 -5.98 -12.54 -8.23
CA ARG A 178 -7.01 -13.59 -8.11
C ARG A 178 -8.37 -13.01 -7.76
N LYS A 179 -8.41 -12.03 -6.85
CA LYS A 179 -9.66 -11.34 -6.51
C LYS A 179 -10.26 -10.61 -7.73
N SER A 180 -9.46 -9.85 -8.46
CA SER A 180 -9.92 -9.20 -9.70
C SER A 180 -10.37 -10.20 -10.77
N ALA A 181 -9.62 -11.29 -10.98
CA ALA A 181 -9.99 -12.33 -11.96
C ALA A 181 -11.28 -13.07 -11.58
N SER A 182 -11.56 -13.25 -10.28
CA SER A 182 -12.82 -13.84 -9.82
C SER A 182 -14.05 -12.99 -10.12
N GLU A 183 -13.88 -11.67 -10.25
CA GLU A 183 -14.96 -10.72 -10.56
C GLU A 183 -15.12 -10.51 -12.07
N ASN A 184 -14.03 -10.55 -12.84
CA ASN A 184 -14.08 -10.47 -14.29
C ASN A 184 -12.89 -11.21 -14.94
N ALA A 185 -13.05 -12.51 -15.16
CA ALA A 185 -12.03 -13.34 -15.81
C ALA A 185 -11.87 -13.05 -17.32
N ALA A 186 -12.78 -12.31 -17.95
CA ALA A 186 -12.69 -11.98 -19.38
C ALA A 186 -11.82 -10.74 -19.65
N ASP A 187 -11.60 -9.89 -18.64
CA ASP A 187 -10.78 -8.69 -18.77
C ASP A 187 -9.32 -9.03 -19.04
N LYS A 188 -8.79 -8.51 -20.16
CA LYS A 188 -7.43 -8.83 -20.64
C LYS A 188 -6.35 -8.31 -19.70
N VAL A 189 -6.55 -7.13 -19.12
CA VAL A 189 -5.58 -6.53 -18.18
C VAL A 189 -5.50 -7.39 -16.93
N THR A 190 -6.65 -7.72 -16.34
CA THR A 190 -6.75 -8.58 -15.15
C THR A 190 -6.10 -9.94 -15.39
N LYS A 191 -6.37 -10.59 -16.53
CA LYS A 191 -5.74 -11.86 -16.90
C LYS A 191 -4.22 -11.77 -16.99
N ASN A 192 -3.68 -10.72 -17.61
CA ASN A 192 -2.23 -10.54 -17.73
C ASN A 192 -1.57 -10.20 -16.39
N ILE A 193 -2.23 -9.42 -15.53
CA ILE A 193 -1.74 -9.17 -14.16
C ILE A 193 -1.71 -10.48 -13.34
N LEU A 194 -2.75 -11.32 -13.46
CA LEU A 194 -2.76 -12.64 -12.82
C LEU A 194 -1.62 -13.53 -13.35
N LEU A 195 -1.42 -13.56 -14.66
CA LEU A 195 -0.32 -14.29 -15.28
C LEU A 195 1.05 -13.82 -14.76
N SER A 196 1.29 -12.50 -14.74
CA SER A 196 2.53 -11.93 -14.19
C SER A 196 2.76 -12.32 -12.73
N ALA A 197 1.72 -12.20 -11.89
CA ALA A 197 1.81 -12.56 -10.48
C ALA A 197 2.11 -14.05 -10.28
N LEU A 198 1.46 -14.94 -11.05
CA LEU A 198 1.69 -16.38 -11.01
C LEU A 198 3.11 -16.74 -11.46
N ILE A 199 3.59 -16.16 -12.56
CA ILE A 199 4.95 -16.37 -13.05
C ILE A 199 5.98 -15.93 -11.99
N GLY A 200 5.82 -14.75 -11.41
CA GLY A 200 6.71 -14.26 -10.35
C GLY A 200 6.68 -15.15 -9.11
N ALA A 201 5.49 -15.46 -8.60
CA ALA A 201 5.33 -16.30 -7.41
C ALA A 201 5.87 -17.73 -7.60
N SER A 202 5.73 -18.29 -8.81
CA SER A 202 6.25 -19.63 -9.15
C SER A 202 7.79 -19.73 -9.06
N GLN A 203 8.51 -18.62 -9.27
CA GLN A 203 9.98 -18.57 -9.24
C GLN A 203 10.54 -18.45 -7.82
N THR A 204 9.71 -18.03 -6.88
CA THR A 204 10.07 -17.80 -5.47
C THR A 204 9.48 -18.85 -4.53
N SER A 205 8.57 -19.69 -5.00
CA SER A 205 7.86 -20.70 -4.21
C SER A 205 8.29 -22.12 -4.57
N THR A 206 8.24 -23.03 -3.59
CA THR A 206 8.39 -24.48 -3.78
C THR A 206 7.05 -25.20 -3.93
N ASP A 207 5.93 -24.46 -3.92
CA ASP A 207 4.59 -25.00 -4.12
C ASP A 207 4.41 -25.48 -5.57
N THR A 208 4.34 -26.79 -5.75
CA THR A 208 4.20 -27.42 -7.07
C THR A 208 2.83 -27.16 -7.69
N ALA A 209 1.78 -26.94 -6.89
CA ALA A 209 0.46 -26.60 -7.40
C ALA A 209 0.46 -25.19 -8.01
N LEU A 210 1.10 -24.23 -7.33
CA LEU A 210 1.29 -22.88 -7.83
C LEU A 210 2.10 -22.85 -9.13
N GLN A 211 3.20 -23.62 -9.19
CA GLN A 211 4.01 -23.74 -10.41
C GLN A 211 3.21 -24.35 -11.57
N ALA A 212 2.41 -25.38 -11.30
CA ALA A 212 1.53 -25.98 -12.29
C ALA A 212 0.45 -25.01 -12.79
N GLU A 213 -0.13 -24.20 -11.90
CA GLU A 213 -1.11 -23.16 -12.25
C GLU A 213 -0.49 -22.10 -13.19
N ALA A 214 0.73 -21.63 -12.87
CA ALA A 214 1.44 -20.67 -13.71
C ALA A 214 1.73 -21.23 -15.13
N VAL A 215 2.17 -22.48 -15.22
CA VAL A 215 2.40 -23.18 -16.50
C VAL A 215 1.09 -23.34 -17.28
N ALA A 216 0.01 -23.76 -16.61
CA ALA A 216 -1.28 -23.99 -17.26
C ALA A 216 -1.89 -22.70 -17.84
N LEU A 217 -1.86 -21.61 -17.07
CA LEU A 217 -2.34 -20.31 -17.56
C LEU A 217 -1.47 -19.79 -18.69
N SER A 218 -0.14 -19.91 -18.58
CA SER A 218 0.79 -19.53 -19.65
C SER A 218 0.48 -20.26 -20.96
N LYS A 219 0.29 -21.59 -20.93
CA LYS A 219 -0.06 -22.37 -22.13
C LYS A 219 -1.39 -21.94 -22.73
N THR A 220 -2.40 -21.72 -21.89
CA THR A 220 -3.74 -21.30 -22.33
C THR A 220 -3.69 -19.96 -23.04
N MET A 221 -3.05 -18.97 -22.41
CA MET A 221 -2.97 -17.62 -22.95
C MET A 221 -2.05 -17.52 -24.18
N LEU A 222 -0.99 -18.33 -24.25
CA LEU A 222 -0.14 -18.41 -25.45
C LEU A 222 -0.94 -18.99 -26.63
N ALA A 223 -1.75 -20.02 -26.38
CA ALA A 223 -2.54 -20.68 -27.42
C ALA A 223 -3.66 -19.78 -27.98
N ASP A 224 -4.28 -18.93 -27.15
CA ASP A 224 -5.34 -18.00 -27.57
C ASP A 224 -4.82 -16.60 -27.96
N GLY A 225 -3.50 -16.37 -27.84
CA GLY A 225 -2.85 -15.11 -28.20
C GLY A 225 -3.16 -13.94 -27.25
N SER A 226 -3.62 -14.22 -26.02
CA SER A 226 -3.98 -13.18 -25.04
C SER A 226 -2.84 -12.73 -24.12
N VAL A 227 -1.65 -13.35 -24.21
CA VAL A 227 -0.46 -12.88 -23.49
C VAL A 227 0.03 -11.56 -24.07
N ASP A 228 0.20 -10.55 -23.21
CA ASP A 228 0.79 -9.28 -23.60
C ASP A 228 2.30 -9.38 -23.85
N ALA A 229 2.87 -8.33 -24.46
CA ALA A 229 4.28 -8.30 -24.81
C ALA A 229 5.21 -8.40 -23.56
N THR A 230 4.74 -7.92 -22.41
CA THR A 230 5.51 -7.95 -21.15
C THR A 230 5.66 -9.37 -20.62
N ASN A 231 4.58 -10.17 -20.67
CA ASN A 231 4.54 -11.53 -20.14
C ASN A 231 5.01 -12.59 -21.14
N LYS A 232 4.91 -12.33 -22.46
CA LYS A 232 5.16 -13.33 -23.51
C LYS A 232 6.51 -14.05 -23.35
N PRO A 233 7.65 -13.36 -23.15
CA PRO A 233 8.95 -14.04 -23.01
C PRO A 233 8.99 -14.99 -21.80
N ALA A 234 8.43 -14.57 -20.66
CA ALA A 234 8.44 -15.38 -19.45
C ALA A 234 7.46 -16.57 -19.54
N ALA A 235 6.31 -16.39 -20.18
CA ALA A 235 5.34 -17.45 -20.43
C ALA A 235 5.92 -18.52 -21.40
N GLU A 236 6.61 -18.11 -22.45
CA GLU A 236 7.30 -19.02 -23.38
C GLU A 236 8.40 -19.81 -22.68
N ALA A 237 9.26 -19.13 -21.91
CA ALA A 237 10.32 -19.76 -21.13
C ALA A 237 9.76 -20.79 -20.11
N LEU A 238 8.69 -20.44 -19.41
CA LEU A 238 8.06 -21.31 -18.41
C LEU A 238 7.42 -22.56 -19.04
N THR A 239 6.96 -22.46 -20.29
CA THR A 239 6.25 -23.56 -20.97
C THR A 239 7.13 -24.37 -21.92
N GLY A 240 8.36 -23.91 -22.20
CA GLY A 240 9.24 -24.48 -23.20
C GLY A 240 8.79 -24.22 -24.65
N ALA A 241 7.86 -23.27 -24.86
CA ALA A 241 7.45 -22.85 -26.19
C ALA A 241 8.58 -22.01 -26.83
N LYS A 242 8.86 -22.23 -28.12
CA LYS A 242 9.85 -21.41 -28.84
C LYS A 242 9.27 -20.02 -29.10
N ALA A 243 10.10 -18.98 -28.95
CA ALA A 243 9.77 -17.63 -29.38
C ALA A 243 9.41 -17.65 -30.88
N GLY A 244 8.14 -17.37 -31.18
CA GLY A 244 7.59 -17.26 -32.53
C GLY A 244 7.43 -15.82 -32.97
#